data_AF-A0A951ILF7-F1
#
_entry.id   AF-A0A951ILF7-F1
#
_cell.length_a   1.000
_cell.length_b   1.000
_cell.length_c   1.000
_cell.angle_alpha   90.00
_cell.angle_beta   90.00
_cell.angle_gamma   90.00
#
_symmetry.space_group_name_H-M   'P 1'
#
loop_
_entity.id
_entity.type
_entity.pdbx_description
1 polymer ?
#
loop_
_entity_poly.entity_id
_entity_poly.type
_entity_poly.pdbx_seq_one_letter_code
_entity_poly.pdbx_strand_id
1 'polypeptide(L)'
;MWPFAKFSTFATRPAFANGVAFVLAALSLGAMFRGTPAAAEGQVTVYCSILEEQCREGAALFEKATGIKVLMIRRSTGETYAQVKAETANPKADVWWGG
;
A
#
# COMPACT_ATOMS: atom_id res chain seq x y z
N MET A 1 4.30 -61.12 -52.83
CA MET A 1 5.71 -60.83 -52.49
C MET A 1 5.73 -59.68 -51.48
N TRP A 2 6.26 -59.94 -50.29
CA TRP A 2 6.52 -59.03 -49.15
C TRP A 2 7.47 -57.85 -49.50
N PRO A 3 7.87 -56.89 -48.62
CA PRO A 3 7.46 -56.64 -47.22
C PRO A 3 7.33 -55.15 -46.75
N PHE A 4 6.74 -55.00 -45.57
CA PHE A 4 7.01 -54.05 -44.46
C PHE A 4 7.86 -52.77 -44.71
N ALA A 5 7.27 -51.61 -44.41
CA ALA A 5 8.01 -50.41 -43.99
C ALA A 5 7.28 -49.66 -42.87
N LYS A 6 7.73 -49.97 -41.64
CA LYS A 6 8.00 -49.06 -40.51
C LYS A 6 6.91 -48.07 -40.05
N PHE A 7 6.32 -48.45 -38.92
CA PHE A 7 6.02 -47.55 -37.80
C PHE A 7 7.12 -46.50 -37.58
N SER A 8 6.74 -45.22 -37.51
CA SER A 8 7.48 -44.20 -36.76
C SER A 8 6.54 -43.09 -36.28
N THR A 9 6.33 -43.07 -34.96
CA THR A 9 6.15 -41.88 -34.11
C THR A 9 5.10 -40.84 -34.47
N PHE A 10 3.90 -41.08 -33.94
CA PHE A 10 2.89 -40.08 -33.59
C PHE A 10 3.46 -39.15 -32.49
N ALA A 11 4.17 -38.09 -32.89
CA ALA A 11 4.60 -37.02 -31.98
C ALA A 11 3.46 -36.01 -31.81
N THR A 12 2.53 -36.28 -30.89
CA THR A 12 1.56 -35.29 -30.40
C THR A 12 2.32 -34.19 -29.66
N ARG A 13 2.47 -33.03 -30.30
CA ARG A 13 3.00 -31.80 -29.66
C ARG A 13 1.97 -31.32 -28.62
N PRO A 14 2.31 -31.23 -27.32
CA PRO A 14 1.37 -30.77 -26.30
C PRO A 14 1.37 -29.23 -26.28
N ALA A 15 0.82 -28.59 -27.30
CA ALA A 15 0.65 -27.13 -27.31
C ALA A 15 -0.48 -26.66 -26.37
N PHE A 16 -1.40 -27.56 -26.00
CA PHE A 16 -2.60 -27.23 -25.21
C PHE A 16 -2.37 -27.19 -23.69
N ALA A 17 -1.32 -27.85 -23.18
CA ALA A 17 -1.03 -27.91 -21.74
C ALA A 17 -0.44 -26.60 -21.19
N ASN A 18 0.27 -25.84 -22.04
CA ASN A 18 0.96 -24.60 -21.62
C ASN A 18 0.02 -23.41 -21.42
N GLY A 19 -1.16 -23.42 -22.05
CA GLY A 19 -2.15 -22.34 -21.90
C GLY A 19 -2.86 -22.35 -20.55
N VAL A 20 -3.19 -23.55 -20.04
CA VAL A 20 -3.86 -23.71 -18.73
C VAL A 20 -2.92 -23.36 -17.57
N ALA A 21 -1.64 -23.73 -17.69
CA ALA A 21 -0.61 -23.36 -16.71
C ALA A 21 -0.40 -21.83 -16.63
N PHE A 22 -0.46 -21.13 -17.77
CA PHE A 22 -0.34 -19.67 -17.82
C PHE A 22 -1.54 -18.95 -17.18
N VAL A 23 -2.77 -19.45 -17.39
CA VAL A 23 -3.98 -18.87 -16.80
C VAL A 23 -4.03 -19.08 -15.28
N LEU A 24 -3.62 -20.26 -14.79
CA LEU A 24 -3.53 -20.53 -13.36
C LEU A 24 -2.43 -19.71 -12.67
N ALA A 25 -1.28 -19.51 -13.34
CA ALA A 25 -0.22 -18.63 -12.84
C ALA A 25 -0.62 -17.14 -12.83
N ALA A 26 -1.44 -16.69 -13.78
CA ALA A 26 -1.94 -15.32 -13.80
C ALA A 26 -2.99 -15.07 -12.69
N LEU A 27 -3.82 -16.06 -12.38
CA LEU A 27 -4.81 -15.98 -11.30
C LEU A 27 -4.18 -15.97 -9.90
N SER A 28 -3.07 -16.68 -9.69
CA SER A 28 -2.35 -16.67 -8.41
C SER A 28 -1.64 -15.33 -8.15
N LEU A 29 -1.16 -14.64 -9.19
CA LEU A 29 -0.53 -13.33 -9.06
C LEU A 29 -1.53 -12.20 -8.76
N GLY A 30 -2.76 -12.30 -9.26
CA GLY A 30 -3.83 -11.31 -8.99
C GLY A 30 -4.31 -11.29 -7.54
N ALA A 31 -4.15 -12.38 -6.79
CA ALA A 31 -4.57 -12.47 -5.39
C ALA A 31 -3.66 -11.68 -4.42
N MET A 32 -2.42 -11.37 -4.81
CA MET A 32 -1.47 -10.63 -3.96
C MET A 32 -1.70 -9.11 -3.94
N PHE A 33 -2.56 -8.58 -4.82
CA PHE A 33 -2.87 -7.14 -4.90
C PHE A 33 -4.10 -6.72 -4.09
N ARG A 34 -4.64 -7.62 -3.24
CA ARG A 34 -5.65 -7.24 -2.26
C ARG A 34 -4.97 -6.45 -1.14
N GLY A 35 -4.92 -5.13 -1.29
CA GLY A 35 -4.44 -4.22 -0.25
C GLY A 35 -5.11 -4.55 1.08
N THR A 36 -4.31 -4.69 2.13
CA THR A 36 -4.80 -4.81 3.50
C THR A 36 -5.61 -3.56 3.85
N PRO A 37 -6.82 -3.68 4.41
CA PRO A 37 -7.53 -2.52 4.92
C PRO A 37 -6.64 -1.87 5.99
N ALA A 38 -6.38 -0.57 5.84
CA ALA A 38 -5.72 0.20 6.88
C ALA A 38 -6.62 0.17 8.13
N ALA A 39 -6.17 -0.52 9.17
CA ALA A 39 -6.82 -0.44 10.47
C ALA A 39 -6.54 0.97 11.01
N ALA A 40 -7.58 1.72 11.32
CA ALA A 40 -7.42 2.98 12.05
C ALA A 40 -6.89 2.62 13.45
N GLU A 41 -5.59 2.83 13.69
CA GLU A 41 -5.12 3.03 15.05
C GLU A 41 -5.94 4.20 15.62
N GLY A 42 -6.47 4.07 16.84
CA GLY A 42 -7.34 5.08 17.47
C GLY A 42 -6.62 6.39 17.82
N GLN A 43 -5.70 6.83 16.97
CA GLN A 43 -4.80 7.95 17.11
C GLN A 43 -4.70 8.68 15.77
N VAL A 44 -4.63 10.02 15.82
CA VAL A 44 -4.38 10.89 14.68
C VAL A 44 -2.98 11.48 14.82
N THR A 45 -2.17 11.34 13.78
CA THR A 45 -0.85 11.96 13.69
C THR A 45 -0.96 13.33 13.04
N VAL A 46 -0.50 14.36 13.74
CA VAL A 46 -0.64 15.77 13.33
C VAL A 46 0.73 16.41 13.21
N TYR A 47 1.04 16.92 12.03
CA TYR A 47 2.13 17.87 11.85
C TYR A 47 1.62 19.26 12.17
N CYS A 48 2.24 19.92 13.15
CA CYS A 48 1.88 21.27 13.55
C CYS A 48 3.02 22.26 13.26
N SER A 49 2.71 23.35 12.58
CA SER A 49 3.68 24.37 12.16
C SER A 49 3.48 25.75 12.80
N ILE A 50 2.50 25.87 13.70
CA ILE A 50 2.25 27.09 14.49
C ILE A 50 3.15 27.10 15.75
N LEU A 51 2.79 27.93 16.72
CA LEU A 51 3.43 28.05 18.04
C LEU A 51 3.18 26.77 18.83
N GLU A 52 4.22 26.26 19.49
CA GLU A 52 4.17 24.99 20.21
C GLU A 52 3.07 24.94 21.28
N GLU A 53 2.87 26.06 21.99
CA GLU A 53 1.78 26.25 22.96
C GLU A 53 0.41 25.92 22.34
N GLN A 54 0.12 26.52 21.17
CA GLN A 54 -1.15 26.36 20.46
C GLN A 54 -1.31 24.96 19.88
N CYS A 55 -0.22 24.35 19.40
CA CYS A 55 -0.24 22.96 18.93
C CYS A 55 -0.60 21.99 20.07
N ARG A 56 0.00 22.17 21.26
CA ARG A 56 -0.25 21.34 22.43
C ARG A 56 -1.66 21.54 22.97
N GLU A 57 -2.12 22.78 23.03
CA GLU A 57 -3.48 23.11 23.47
C GLU A 57 -4.52 22.52 22.51
N GLY A 58 -4.34 22.70 21.21
CA GLY A 58 -5.23 22.13 20.18
C GLY A 58 -5.30 20.61 20.26
N ALA A 59 -4.16 19.93 20.41
CA ALA A 59 -4.12 18.48 20.60
C ALA A 59 -4.89 18.05 21.85
N ALA A 60 -4.65 18.70 22.99
CA ALA A 60 -5.33 18.38 24.25
C ALA A 60 -6.85 18.61 24.18
N LEU A 61 -7.28 19.70 23.54
CA LEU A 61 -8.71 19.99 23.33
C LEU A 61 -9.37 18.95 22.43
N PHE A 62 -8.69 18.54 21.36
CA PHE A 62 -9.19 17.50 20.46
C PHE A 62 -9.30 16.15 21.18
N GLU A 63 -8.26 15.73 21.92
CA GLU A 63 -8.31 14.49 22.71
C GLU A 63 -9.46 14.52 23.71
N LYS A 64 -9.68 15.65 24.38
CA LYS A 64 -10.76 15.82 25.36
C LYS A 64 -12.15 15.77 24.71
N ALA A 65 -12.31 16.38 23.53
CA ALA A 65 -13.59 16.46 22.84
C ALA A 65 -13.99 15.14 22.16
N THR A 66 -13.01 14.39 21.65
CA THR A 66 -13.26 13.22 20.79
C THR A 66 -12.90 11.90 21.45
N GLY A 67 -12.02 11.91 22.46
CA GLY A 67 -11.43 10.70 23.04
C GLY A 67 -10.34 10.05 22.17
N ILE A 68 -10.05 10.59 20.98
CA ILE A 68 -9.04 10.08 20.05
C ILE A 68 -7.67 10.62 20.46
N LYS A 69 -6.64 9.77 20.44
CA LYS A 69 -5.28 10.21 20.79
C LYS A 69 -4.65 11.03 19.67
N VAL A 70 -3.78 11.97 20.03
CA VAL A 70 -3.07 12.81 19.06
C VAL A 70 -1.57 12.61 19.19
N LEU A 71 -0.95 12.10 18.13
CA LEU A 71 0.51 12.12 17.98
C LEU A 71 0.90 13.41 17.27
N MET A 72 1.23 14.44 18.04
CA MET A 72 1.59 15.75 17.49
C MET A 72 3.11 15.89 17.34
N ILE A 73 3.56 16.32 16.15
CA ILE A 73 4.96 16.63 15.85
C ILE A 73 5.05 18.08 15.40
N ARG A 74 5.81 18.89 16.12
CA ARG A 74 6.00 20.32 15.84
C ARG A 74 7.24 20.54 14.97
N ARG A 75 7.07 21.15 13.78
CA ARG A 75 8.15 21.48 12.82
C ARG A 75 7.87 22.80 12.12
N SER A 76 8.88 23.45 11.53
CA SER A 76 8.62 24.69 10.79
C SER A 76 7.84 24.37 9.51
N THR A 77 7.06 25.32 8.98
CA THR A 77 6.28 25.12 7.75
C THR A 77 7.15 24.62 6.59
N GLY A 78 8.37 25.15 6.43
CA GLY A 78 9.29 24.72 5.38
C GLY A 78 9.77 23.27 5.54
N GLU A 79 10.09 22.86 6.77
CA GLU A 79 10.47 21.47 7.06
C GLU A 79 9.29 20.51 6.89
N THR A 80 8.10 20.90 7.36
CA THR A 80 6.90 20.09 7.20
C THR A 80 6.53 19.92 5.73
N TYR A 81 6.60 20.99 4.93
CA TYR A 81 6.38 20.94 3.49
C TYR A 81 7.35 19.98 2.80
N ALA A 82 8.64 20.09 3.13
CA ALA A 82 9.66 19.20 2.58
C ALA A 82 9.38 17.73 2.96
N GLN A 83 8.95 17.48 4.19
CA GLN A 83 8.60 16.14 4.66
C GLN A 83 7.37 15.58 3.93
N VAL A 84 6.27 16.35 3.84
CA VAL A 84 5.04 15.95 3.15
C VAL A 84 5.32 15.63 1.68
N LYS A 85 6.16 16.44 1.03
CA LYS A 85 6.60 16.19 -0.34
C LYS A 85 7.44 14.91 -0.47
N ALA A 86 8.33 14.64 0.49
CA ALA A 86 9.12 13.41 0.51
C ALA A 86 8.28 12.16 0.81
N GLU A 87 7.17 12.32 1.54
CA GLU A 87 6.30 11.22 1.98
C GLU A 87 5.06 11.03 1.09
N THR A 88 4.99 11.64 -0.09
CA THR A 88 3.79 11.57 -0.96
C THR A 88 3.39 10.12 -1.33
N ALA A 89 4.37 9.23 -1.51
CA ALA A 89 4.10 7.82 -1.81
C ALA A 89 3.73 6.98 -0.57
N ASN A 90 4.03 7.48 0.64
CA ASN A 90 3.74 6.82 1.91
C ASN A 90 3.58 7.85 3.04
N PRO A 91 2.40 8.50 3.15
CA PRO A 91 2.16 9.54 4.14
C PRO A 91 2.23 8.99 5.56
N LYS A 92 2.89 9.72 6.48
CA LYS A 92 3.00 9.32 7.90
C LYS A 92 2.19 10.18 8.87
N ALA A 93 1.64 11.29 8.39
CA ALA A 93 0.76 12.15 9.16
C ALA A 93 -0.59 12.27 8.46
N ASP A 94 -1.64 12.39 9.26
CA ASP A 94 -3.02 12.49 8.80
C ASP A 94 -3.42 13.93 8.52
N VAL A 95 -2.90 14.87 9.33
CA VAL A 95 -3.28 16.27 9.30
C VAL A 95 -2.05 17.16 9.36
N TRP A 96 -2.07 18.23 8.56
CA TRP A 96 -1.13 19.32 8.65
C TRP A 96 -1.82 20.58 9.17
N TRP A 97 -1.54 20.93 10.42
CA TRP A 97 -2.12 22.06 11.14
C TRP A 97 -1.14 23.24 11.14
N GLY A 98 -1.56 24.39 10.61
CA GLY A 98 -0.67 25.55 10.42
C GLY A 98 -0.01 25.62 9.06
N GLY A 99 -0.26 24.59 8.21
CA GLY A 99 0.11 24.52 6.79
C GLY A 99 1.59 24.56 6.54
#